data_AF-A0A358GDQ3-F1
#
_entry.id   AF-A0A358GDQ3-F1
#
_cell.length_a   1.000
_cell.length_b   1.000
_cell.length_c   1.000
_cell.angle_alpha   90.00
_cell.angle_beta   90.00
_cell.angle_gamma   90.00
#
_symmetry.space_group_name_H-M   'P 1'
#
loop_
_entity.id
_entity.type
_entity.pdbx_description
1 polymer ?
#
loop_
_entity_poly.entity_id
_entity_poly.type
_entity_poly.pdbx_seq_one_letter_code
_entity_poly.pdbx_strand_id
1 'polypeptide(L)'
;MNQSGVPEPRIEYAPKHYICKRAKEPLVLDGRVDKAFWEAADWTDDFVDIEGDLRPKPGKQTKVKMLWDDDYFYFAAELMEDQIWATLTERDSVIFYDNDFEIFIDPDGDSHQYYEFEINALNTVWDLLLVKPYRDGGPPVNGWDISGLKTAVHIDGELNTPGADNRKWSVEVAIPWTSLKECAEGNRPPAPGEFWRVNFSRVEWQTEVQDGKYCKVLNPETGKPFPEDNWVWSPMGIINMHYPELWGYVVFSEDETLQSFELPEDERIKWELRKLYYRERNYYETHGEFTQDVKLLMGEESWSCSPVIETTRSLFQITAPSSDGTAVICIREDGKLWKE
;
A
#
# COMPACT_ATOMS: atom_id res chain seq x y z
N MET A 1 19.66 -13.80 -4.05
CA MET A 1 18.51 -14.12 -3.19
C MET A 1 18.84 -13.58 -1.81
N ASN A 2 18.02 -12.69 -1.26
CA ASN A 2 18.20 -12.28 0.13
C ASN A 2 17.76 -13.46 1.01
N GLN A 3 18.66 -13.94 1.85
CA GLN A 3 18.41 -15.08 2.76
C GLN A 3 18.36 -14.63 4.22
N SER A 4 18.32 -13.32 4.47
CA SER A 4 18.10 -12.79 5.80
C SER A 4 16.73 -13.19 6.31
N GLY A 5 16.61 -13.23 7.63
CA GLY A 5 15.32 -13.27 8.31
C GLY A 5 14.45 -12.10 7.86
N VAL A 6 13.15 -12.30 8.00
CA VAL A 6 12.11 -11.34 7.66
C VAL A 6 11.22 -11.17 8.89
N PRO A 7 11.06 -9.93 9.39
CA PRO A 7 10.19 -9.69 10.53
C PRO A 7 8.75 -10.13 10.25
N GLU A 8 8.15 -10.86 11.20
CA GLU A 8 6.72 -11.14 11.16
C GLU A 8 5.93 -9.89 11.61
N PRO A 9 4.96 -9.42 10.81
CA PRO A 9 4.09 -8.31 11.19
C PRO A 9 3.29 -8.61 12.47
N ARG A 10 3.18 -7.63 13.37
CA ARG A 10 2.47 -7.78 14.66
C ARG A 10 1.03 -7.30 14.55
N ILE A 11 0.22 -8.05 13.80
CA ILE A 11 -1.15 -7.63 13.50
C ILE A 11 -2.09 -8.82 13.34
N GLU A 12 -3.36 -8.63 13.70
CA GLU A 12 -4.44 -9.54 13.31
C GLU A 12 -4.75 -9.34 11.82
N TYR A 13 -4.87 -10.43 11.05
CA TYR A 13 -5.16 -10.34 9.63
C TYR A 13 -6.61 -9.92 9.38
N ALA A 14 -6.81 -8.62 9.30
CA ALA A 14 -8.07 -7.98 8.93
C ALA A 14 -7.81 -6.77 8.01
N PRO A 15 -7.26 -6.98 6.79
CA PRO A 15 -7.06 -5.85 5.87
C PRO A 15 -8.38 -5.15 5.57
N LYS A 16 -8.31 -3.82 5.42
CA LYS A 16 -9.48 -2.99 5.12
C LYS A 16 -10.05 -3.33 3.74
N HIS A 17 -11.29 -2.96 3.48
CA HIS A 17 -11.89 -3.10 2.16
C HIS A 17 -12.67 -1.85 1.76
N TYR A 18 -12.80 -1.62 0.45
CA TYR A 18 -13.48 -0.49 -0.13
C TYR A 18 -14.21 -0.90 -1.40
N ILE A 19 -15.45 -0.42 -1.59
CA ILE A 19 -16.22 -0.64 -2.81
C ILE A 19 -16.01 0.55 -3.74
N CYS A 20 -15.19 0.36 -4.77
CA CYS A 20 -14.91 1.37 -5.78
C CYS A 20 -16.03 1.37 -6.82
N LYS A 21 -16.89 2.39 -6.74
CA LYS A 21 -18.02 2.55 -7.65
C LYS A 21 -17.57 3.18 -8.96
N ARG A 22 -18.32 2.87 -10.02
CA ARG A 22 -18.11 3.49 -11.32
C ARG A 22 -18.52 4.97 -11.29
N ALA A 23 -17.69 5.84 -11.86
CA ALA A 23 -17.96 7.26 -12.03
C ALA A 23 -19.09 7.47 -13.06
N LYS A 24 -19.99 8.41 -12.77
CA LYS A 24 -21.16 8.73 -13.62
C LYS A 24 -20.94 9.92 -14.54
N GLU A 25 -19.92 10.72 -14.26
CA GLU A 25 -19.61 11.98 -14.92
C GLU A 25 -18.08 12.11 -15.07
N PRO A 26 -17.56 12.88 -16.02
CA PRO A 26 -16.12 13.09 -16.16
C PRO A 26 -15.54 13.92 -15.01
N LEU A 27 -14.31 13.60 -14.60
CA LEU A 27 -13.60 14.35 -13.57
C LEU A 27 -13.08 15.69 -14.12
N VAL A 28 -13.44 16.80 -13.47
CA VAL A 28 -12.72 18.07 -13.58
C VAL A 28 -11.60 18.05 -12.55
N LEU A 29 -10.37 17.88 -13.01
CA LEU A 29 -9.18 17.73 -12.16
C LEU A 29 -8.65 19.10 -11.73
N ASP A 30 -8.81 19.46 -10.46
CA ASP A 30 -8.37 20.72 -9.87
C ASP A 30 -7.88 20.60 -8.41
N GLY A 31 -7.78 19.38 -7.90
CA GLY A 31 -7.32 19.04 -6.56
C GLY A 31 -8.41 19.11 -5.49
N ARG A 32 -9.62 19.57 -5.82
CA ARG A 32 -10.73 19.69 -4.87
C ARG A 32 -11.56 18.42 -4.76
N VAL A 33 -11.84 17.99 -3.53
CA VAL A 33 -12.68 16.81 -3.25
C VAL A 33 -14.16 17.17 -3.05
N ASP A 34 -14.48 18.45 -2.85
CA ASP A 34 -15.81 19.01 -2.62
C ASP A 34 -16.55 19.30 -3.93
N LYS A 35 -16.80 18.26 -4.74
CA LYS A 35 -17.53 18.35 -6.01
C LYS A 35 -18.38 17.12 -6.30
N ALA A 36 -19.37 17.28 -7.18
CA ALA A 36 -20.36 16.26 -7.54
C ALA A 36 -19.73 14.91 -7.97
N PHE A 37 -18.61 14.94 -8.71
CA PHE A 37 -17.89 13.72 -9.11
C PHE A 37 -17.59 12.81 -7.91
N TRP A 38 -17.12 13.38 -6.80
CA TRP A 38 -16.74 12.64 -5.59
C TRP A 38 -17.91 12.34 -4.65
N GLU A 39 -19.09 12.93 -4.83
CA GLU A 39 -20.27 12.65 -4.00
C GLU A 39 -20.76 11.20 -4.17
N ALA A 40 -20.47 10.57 -5.30
CA ALA A 40 -20.79 9.17 -5.56
C ALA A 40 -19.93 8.18 -4.75
N ALA A 41 -18.77 8.61 -4.26
CA ALA A 41 -17.80 7.79 -3.55
C ALA A 41 -17.95 7.92 -2.03
N ASP A 42 -17.89 6.79 -1.33
CA ASP A 42 -17.80 6.78 0.13
C ASP A 42 -16.36 7.13 0.57
N TRP A 43 -16.19 7.69 1.76
CA TRP A 43 -14.84 7.83 2.33
C TRP A 43 -14.34 6.47 2.82
N THR A 44 -13.03 6.23 2.74
CA THR A 44 -12.38 5.20 3.55
C THR A 44 -12.54 5.52 5.04
N ASP A 45 -12.26 4.53 5.90
CA ASP A 45 -11.90 4.82 7.28
C ASP A 45 -10.70 5.80 7.34
N ASP A 46 -10.62 6.54 8.44
CA ASP A 46 -9.47 7.39 8.73
C ASP A 46 -8.19 6.57 8.85
N PHE A 47 -7.08 7.17 8.42
CA PHE A 47 -5.76 6.55 8.54
C PHE A 47 -5.39 6.34 10.01
N VAL A 48 -4.65 5.25 10.24
CA VAL A 48 -4.10 4.86 11.54
C VAL A 48 -2.58 4.83 11.45
N ASP A 49 -1.89 4.67 12.58
CA ASP A 49 -0.45 4.41 12.56
C ASP A 49 -0.15 3.12 11.78
N ILE A 50 0.98 3.08 11.06
CA ILE A 50 1.39 1.91 10.27
C ILE A 50 1.54 0.64 11.12
N GLU A 51 1.90 0.77 12.40
CA GLU A 51 1.97 -0.33 13.37
C GLU A 51 0.59 -0.71 13.96
N GLY A 52 -0.50 -0.08 13.50
CA GLY A 52 -1.85 -0.29 13.99
C GLY A 52 -2.05 0.21 15.42
N ASP A 53 -2.74 -0.58 16.25
CA ASP A 53 -3.04 -0.23 17.65
C ASP A 53 -1.82 -0.28 18.60
N LEU A 54 -0.62 -0.61 18.08
CA LEU A 54 0.64 -0.54 18.83
C LEU A 54 1.05 0.90 19.13
N ARG A 55 0.50 1.87 18.41
CA ARG A 55 0.77 3.30 18.53
C ARG A 55 -0.54 4.09 18.62
N PRO A 56 -0.51 5.33 19.15
CA PRO A 56 -1.67 6.21 19.15
C PRO A 56 -2.15 6.51 17.73
N LYS A 57 -3.45 6.78 17.58
CA LYS A 57 -3.99 7.28 16.32
C LYS A 57 -3.36 8.63 15.94
N PRO A 58 -3.22 8.92 14.63
CA PRO A 58 -2.76 10.22 14.15
C PRO A 58 -3.55 11.40 14.73
N GLY A 59 -2.84 12.49 15.00
CA GLY A 59 -3.48 13.74 15.46
C GLY A 59 -4.22 14.49 14.34
N LYS A 60 -3.92 14.19 13.08
CA LYS A 60 -4.50 14.84 11.90
C LYS A 60 -5.17 13.79 11.01
N GLN A 61 -6.45 14.01 10.70
CA GLN A 61 -7.23 13.08 9.89
C GLN A 61 -6.69 13.04 8.45
N THR A 62 -6.60 11.83 7.91
CA THR A 62 -6.38 11.56 6.48
C THR A 62 -7.35 10.48 6.03
N LYS A 63 -7.98 10.66 4.87
CA LYS A 63 -8.99 9.75 4.31
C LYS A 63 -9.04 9.86 2.79
N VAL A 64 -9.52 8.82 2.12
CA VAL A 64 -9.46 8.68 0.66
C VAL A 64 -10.84 8.33 0.08
N LYS A 65 -11.09 8.77 -1.15
CA LYS A 65 -12.19 8.34 -2.03
C LYS A 65 -11.62 7.70 -3.27
N MET A 66 -12.33 6.71 -3.80
CA MET A 66 -11.95 6.03 -5.04
C MET A 66 -13.16 5.86 -5.96
N LEU A 67 -12.95 6.11 -7.24
CA LEU A 67 -13.91 5.82 -8.32
C LEU A 67 -13.17 5.25 -9.52
N TRP A 68 -13.89 4.69 -10.47
CA TRP A 68 -13.30 4.21 -11.72
C TRP A 68 -14.22 4.43 -12.93
N ASP A 69 -13.66 4.44 -14.14
CA ASP A 69 -14.41 4.36 -15.39
C ASP A 69 -13.67 3.50 -16.43
N ASP A 70 -14.02 3.61 -17.72
CA ASP A 70 -13.37 2.81 -18.77
C ASP A 70 -11.90 3.17 -19.02
N ASP A 71 -11.48 4.36 -18.62
CA ASP A 71 -10.17 4.92 -18.96
C ASP A 71 -9.24 5.00 -17.74
N TYR A 72 -9.78 5.29 -16.55
CA TYR A 72 -9.00 5.61 -15.35
C TYR A 72 -9.50 4.92 -14.08
N PHE A 73 -8.54 4.69 -13.19
CA PHE A 73 -8.75 4.51 -11.76
C PHE A 73 -8.47 5.85 -11.05
N TYR A 74 -9.46 6.38 -10.33
CA TYR A 74 -9.42 7.69 -9.70
C TYR A 74 -9.28 7.62 -8.19
N PHE A 75 -8.48 8.52 -7.64
CA PHE A 75 -8.27 8.69 -6.21
C PHE A 75 -8.43 10.16 -5.80
N ALA A 76 -9.01 10.39 -4.64
CA ALA A 76 -9.04 11.68 -3.98
C ALA A 76 -8.64 11.54 -2.51
N ALA A 77 -7.61 12.24 -2.07
CA ALA A 77 -7.17 12.25 -0.68
C ALA A 77 -7.43 13.60 -0.03
N GLU A 78 -7.93 13.61 1.19
CA GLU A 78 -8.02 14.80 2.04
C GLU A 78 -7.11 14.61 3.26
N LEU A 79 -6.15 15.52 3.43
CA LEU A 79 -5.17 15.49 4.50
C LEU A 79 -5.31 16.76 5.33
N MET A 80 -5.81 16.64 6.57
CA MET A 80 -5.83 17.75 7.51
C MET A 80 -4.39 18.10 7.90
N GLU A 81 -4.03 19.38 7.82
CA GLU A 81 -2.65 19.83 7.95
C GLU A 81 -2.54 21.31 8.36
N ASP A 82 -1.78 21.59 9.41
CA ASP A 82 -1.50 22.94 9.93
C ASP A 82 -0.09 23.45 9.56
N GLN A 83 0.79 22.55 9.11
CA GLN A 83 2.16 22.73 8.67
C GLN A 83 2.34 22.17 7.24
N ILE A 84 1.67 22.80 6.27
CA ILE A 84 1.76 22.36 4.88
C ILE A 84 3.16 22.67 4.35
N TRP A 85 3.97 21.62 4.20
CA TRP A 85 5.39 21.70 3.89
C TRP A 85 5.77 20.76 2.74
N ALA A 86 6.44 21.30 1.73
CA ALA A 86 7.04 20.56 0.62
C ALA A 86 8.15 21.38 -0.05
N THR A 87 9.26 20.76 -0.42
CA THR A 87 10.45 21.41 -0.97
C THR A 87 10.93 20.80 -2.29
N LEU A 88 10.60 19.54 -2.54
CA LEU A 88 10.99 18.81 -3.73
C LEU A 88 10.11 19.20 -4.92
N THR A 89 10.75 19.63 -6.01
CA THR A 89 10.08 20.15 -7.22
C THR A 89 10.40 19.35 -8.48
N GLU A 90 11.43 18.51 -8.44
CA GLU A 90 11.86 17.71 -9.58
C GLU A 90 11.11 16.37 -9.57
N ARG A 91 10.47 16.02 -10.69
CA ARG A 91 9.86 14.70 -10.91
C ARG A 91 10.92 13.61 -10.67
N ASP A 92 10.51 12.51 -10.06
CA ASP A 92 11.36 11.36 -9.70
C ASP A 92 12.45 11.66 -8.66
N SER A 93 12.29 12.77 -7.91
CA SER A 93 12.95 12.91 -6.62
C SER A 93 12.43 11.85 -5.66
N VAL A 94 13.25 11.42 -4.70
CA VAL A 94 12.78 10.57 -3.60
C VAL A 94 11.84 11.42 -2.72
N ILE A 95 10.53 11.34 -2.95
CA ILE A 95 9.54 12.33 -2.48
C ILE A 95 9.33 12.25 -0.97
N PHE A 96 9.43 11.07 -0.35
CA PHE A 96 9.30 10.90 1.11
C PHE A 96 10.26 11.76 1.97
N TYR A 97 11.24 12.48 1.41
CA TYR A 97 11.98 13.50 2.17
C TYR A 97 11.18 14.77 2.47
N ASP A 98 10.04 14.99 1.82
CA ASP A 98 8.98 15.94 2.21
C ASP A 98 7.84 15.21 2.94
N ASN A 99 6.80 15.94 3.37
CA ASN A 99 5.50 15.32 3.62
C ASN A 99 4.83 15.00 2.28
N ASP A 100 4.25 13.81 2.18
CA ASP A 100 3.62 13.36 0.95
C ASP A 100 2.40 12.46 1.19
N PHE A 101 1.78 12.07 0.08
CA PHE A 101 0.73 11.08 0.01
C PHE A 101 1.14 9.99 -0.99
N GLU A 102 0.95 8.74 -0.60
CA GLU A 102 1.38 7.58 -1.38
C GLU A 102 0.20 6.68 -1.73
N ILE A 103 0.24 6.07 -2.93
CA ILE A 103 -0.71 5.07 -3.42
C ILE A 103 0.08 3.82 -3.81
N PHE A 104 -0.35 2.68 -3.28
CA PHE A 104 0.22 1.37 -3.55
C PHE A 104 -0.80 0.45 -4.20
N ILE A 105 -0.45 -0.25 -5.27
CA ILE A 105 -1.37 -1.11 -6.02
C ILE A 105 -0.69 -2.41 -6.42
N ASP A 106 -1.20 -3.53 -5.92
CA ASP A 106 -0.86 -4.90 -6.33
C ASP A 106 -2.12 -5.50 -7.02
N PRO A 107 -2.16 -5.52 -8.37
CA PRO A 107 -3.36 -5.88 -9.10
C PRO A 107 -3.80 -7.35 -8.97
N ASP A 108 -2.86 -8.29 -8.88
CA ASP A 108 -3.17 -9.73 -8.85
C ASP A 108 -2.98 -10.36 -7.46
N GLY A 109 -2.44 -9.60 -6.51
CA GLY A 109 -2.27 -10.02 -5.12
C GLY A 109 -1.17 -11.06 -4.94
N ASP A 110 -0.22 -11.14 -5.87
CA ASP A 110 0.91 -12.07 -5.82
C ASP A 110 2.11 -11.56 -4.99
N SER A 111 1.99 -10.33 -4.47
CA SER A 111 2.99 -9.54 -3.74
C SER A 111 4.21 -9.09 -4.56
N HIS A 112 4.18 -9.25 -5.87
CA HIS A 112 5.21 -8.90 -6.83
C HIS A 112 4.62 -7.93 -7.86
N GLN A 113 5.49 -7.32 -8.67
CA GLN A 113 5.09 -6.47 -9.79
C GLN A 113 4.02 -5.42 -9.40
N TYR A 114 4.24 -4.73 -8.30
CA TYR A 114 3.27 -3.77 -7.77
C TYR A 114 3.75 -2.33 -7.97
N TYR A 115 2.79 -1.43 -8.04
CA TYR A 115 3.00 -0.02 -8.30
C TYR A 115 3.09 0.78 -7.00
N GLU A 116 3.90 1.82 -7.03
CA GLU A 116 4.00 2.84 -5.99
C GLU A 116 3.97 4.21 -6.68
N PHE A 117 3.24 5.13 -6.06
CA PHE A 117 3.08 6.51 -6.51
C PHE A 117 3.14 7.40 -5.28
N GLU A 118 3.99 8.42 -5.30
CA GLU A 118 4.14 9.43 -4.26
C GLU A 118 3.85 10.82 -4.84
N ILE A 119 3.21 11.68 -4.04
CA ILE A 119 2.95 13.07 -4.40
C ILE A 119 3.01 13.99 -3.18
N ASN A 120 3.76 15.08 -3.28
CA ASN A 120 3.81 16.10 -2.23
C ASN A 120 2.82 17.26 -2.49
N ALA A 121 2.75 18.21 -1.54
CA ALA A 121 1.86 19.37 -1.64
C ALA A 121 2.21 20.35 -2.79
N LEU A 122 3.36 20.18 -3.47
CA LEU A 122 3.73 20.92 -4.69
C LEU A 122 3.18 20.26 -5.97
N ASN A 123 2.47 19.14 -5.85
CA ASN A 123 2.06 18.29 -6.97
C ASN A 123 3.28 17.68 -7.71
N THR A 124 4.42 17.55 -7.03
CA THR A 124 5.60 16.84 -7.54
C THR A 124 5.37 15.35 -7.34
N VAL A 125 5.58 14.58 -8.40
CA VAL A 125 5.28 13.14 -8.44
C VAL A 125 6.55 12.33 -8.54
N TRP A 126 6.54 11.18 -7.88
CA TRP A 126 7.42 10.06 -8.18
C TRP A 126 6.57 8.79 -8.32
N ASP A 127 6.73 8.06 -9.42
CA ASP A 127 6.09 6.77 -9.64
C ASP A 127 7.13 5.71 -9.96
N LEU A 128 6.87 4.48 -9.52
CA LEU A 128 7.79 3.37 -9.71
C LEU A 128 7.05 2.03 -9.69
N LEU A 129 7.71 1.04 -10.29
CA LEU A 129 7.30 -0.35 -10.27
C LEU A 129 8.28 -1.15 -9.42
N LEU A 130 7.77 -1.97 -8.52
CA LEU A 130 8.57 -2.94 -7.77
C LEU A 130 8.35 -4.33 -8.32
N VAL A 131 9.41 -4.93 -8.87
CA VAL A 131 9.35 -6.31 -9.37
C VAL A 131 9.12 -7.33 -8.26
N LYS A 132 9.50 -6.99 -7.02
CA LYS A 132 9.23 -7.71 -5.78
C LYS A 132 9.60 -6.85 -4.56
N PRO A 133 9.17 -7.22 -3.34
CA PRO A 133 9.48 -6.47 -2.13
C PRO A 133 10.98 -6.29 -1.86
N TYR A 134 11.35 -5.16 -1.25
CA TYR A 134 12.75 -4.87 -0.88
C TYR A 134 13.37 -5.96 0.02
N ARG A 135 12.57 -6.50 0.95
CA ARG A 135 12.98 -7.62 1.83
C ARG A 135 13.40 -8.89 1.05
N ASP A 136 12.91 -9.04 -0.19
CA ASP A 136 13.18 -10.14 -1.11
C ASP A 136 14.25 -9.80 -2.16
N GLY A 137 14.89 -8.64 -1.99
CA GLY A 137 15.97 -8.14 -2.85
C GLY A 137 15.50 -7.62 -4.20
N GLY A 138 14.24 -7.18 -4.30
CA GLY A 138 13.74 -6.49 -5.50
C GLY A 138 14.24 -5.06 -5.56
N PRO A 139 14.91 -4.63 -6.65
CA PRO A 139 15.16 -3.21 -6.85
C PRO A 139 13.88 -2.51 -7.32
N PRO A 140 13.73 -1.21 -7.04
CA PRO A 140 12.70 -0.41 -7.69
C PRO A 140 13.10 -0.17 -9.15
N VAL A 141 12.10 -0.12 -10.04
CA VAL A 141 12.28 0.25 -11.45
C VAL A 141 11.93 1.73 -11.59
N ASN A 142 12.83 2.61 -11.17
CA ASN A 142 12.63 4.06 -11.19
C ASN A 142 12.47 4.67 -12.59
N GLY A 143 12.80 3.92 -13.66
CA GLY A 143 12.60 4.39 -15.03
C GLY A 143 11.23 4.05 -15.61
N TRP A 144 10.35 3.45 -14.81
CA TRP A 144 8.97 3.18 -15.17
C TRP A 144 8.12 4.38 -14.73
N ASP A 145 7.30 4.90 -15.64
CA ASP A 145 6.40 6.03 -15.40
C ASP A 145 4.95 5.59 -15.62
N ILE A 146 4.00 6.17 -14.88
CA ILE A 146 2.58 6.05 -15.19
C ILE A 146 2.26 6.92 -16.41
N SER A 147 2.35 6.32 -17.60
CA SER A 147 2.04 7.03 -18.84
C SER A 147 0.61 7.55 -18.86
N GLY A 148 0.41 8.85 -19.08
CA GLY A 148 -0.90 9.49 -19.12
C GLY A 148 -1.52 9.82 -17.75
N LEU A 149 -0.75 9.68 -16.67
CA LEU A 149 -1.11 10.13 -15.32
C LEU A 149 -1.59 11.58 -15.32
N LYS A 150 -2.62 11.86 -14.52
CA LYS A 150 -3.07 13.22 -14.25
C LYS A 150 -3.20 13.42 -12.75
N THR A 151 -2.65 14.51 -12.24
CA THR A 151 -2.70 14.89 -10.83
C THR A 151 -3.07 16.35 -10.64
N ALA A 152 -3.70 16.68 -9.52
CA ALA A 152 -3.85 18.05 -9.05
C ALA A 152 -3.84 18.10 -7.53
N VAL A 153 -3.27 19.18 -6.99
CA VAL A 153 -3.27 19.49 -5.55
C VAL A 153 -4.05 20.78 -5.30
N HIS A 154 -4.87 20.79 -4.26
CA HIS A 154 -5.50 21.99 -3.72
C HIS A 154 -5.05 22.21 -2.27
N ILE A 155 -4.82 23.48 -1.90
CA ILE A 155 -4.39 23.88 -0.56
C ILE A 155 -5.40 24.87 0.02
N ASP A 156 -5.91 24.58 1.22
CA ASP A 156 -6.63 25.52 2.08
C ASP A 156 -5.66 25.99 3.17
N GLY A 157 -4.93 27.06 2.84
CA GLY A 157 -3.77 27.54 3.58
C GLY A 157 -2.74 28.20 2.67
N GLU A 158 -1.50 28.28 3.14
CA GLU A 158 -0.34 28.77 2.38
C GLU A 158 0.84 27.81 2.54
N LEU A 159 1.26 27.21 1.42
CA LEU A 159 2.39 26.29 1.37
C LEU A 159 3.68 26.94 1.93
N ASN A 160 4.43 26.19 2.73
CA ASN A 160 5.73 26.59 3.28
C ASN A 160 5.71 27.91 4.06
N THR A 161 4.55 28.29 4.61
CA THR A 161 4.37 29.58 5.29
C THR A 161 3.97 29.35 6.76
N PRO A 162 4.96 29.29 7.67
CA PRO A 162 4.70 29.20 9.10
C PRO A 162 3.78 30.30 9.62
N GLY A 163 2.73 29.90 10.35
CA GLY A 163 1.76 30.80 10.95
C GLY A 163 0.61 31.23 10.05
N ALA A 164 0.56 30.74 8.80
CA ALA A 164 -0.66 30.82 7.99
C ALA A 164 -1.81 30.02 8.64
N ASP A 165 -3.05 30.36 8.29
CA ASP A 165 -4.27 29.63 8.73
C ASP A 165 -4.46 28.36 7.87
N ASN A 166 -3.45 27.47 7.93
CA ASN A 166 -3.44 26.20 7.24
C ASN A 166 -4.47 25.25 7.86
N ARG A 167 -5.28 24.62 7.01
CA ARG A 167 -6.29 23.64 7.45
C ARG A 167 -6.08 22.27 6.84
N LYS A 168 -5.80 22.23 5.54
CA LYS A 168 -5.68 20.99 4.78
C LYS A 168 -5.04 21.21 3.41
N TRP A 169 -4.61 20.10 2.84
CA TRP A 169 -4.43 19.98 1.39
C TRP A 169 -5.15 18.73 0.90
N SER A 170 -5.47 18.72 -0.39
CA SER A 170 -6.12 17.59 -1.03
C SER A 170 -5.50 17.29 -2.38
N VAL A 171 -5.59 16.01 -2.75
CA VAL A 171 -5.01 15.47 -3.97
C VAL A 171 -6.11 14.83 -4.79
N GLU A 172 -6.09 15.04 -6.09
CA GLU A 172 -6.81 14.20 -7.06
C GLU A 172 -5.80 13.52 -7.98
N VAL A 173 -5.97 12.22 -8.20
CA VAL A 173 -5.14 11.39 -9.09
C VAL A 173 -6.05 10.62 -10.03
N ALA A 174 -5.74 10.64 -11.33
CA ALA A 174 -6.35 9.78 -12.34
C ALA A 174 -5.27 8.93 -13.00
N ILE A 175 -5.26 7.64 -12.70
CA ILE A 175 -4.30 6.66 -13.22
C ILE A 175 -4.93 5.92 -14.40
N PRO A 176 -4.37 6.02 -15.63
CA PRO A 176 -4.90 5.28 -16.76
C PRO A 176 -4.78 3.77 -16.58
N TRP A 177 -5.83 3.02 -16.92
CA TRP A 177 -5.77 1.56 -16.93
C TRP A 177 -4.71 1.00 -17.86
N THR A 178 -4.37 1.75 -18.92
CA THR A 178 -3.31 1.37 -19.85
C THR A 178 -1.95 1.17 -19.19
N SER A 179 -1.70 1.83 -18.06
CA SER A 179 -0.46 1.72 -17.28
C SER A 179 -0.55 0.63 -16.21
N LEU A 180 -1.71 0.48 -15.56
CA LEU A 180 -1.92 -0.53 -14.50
C LEU A 180 -2.12 -1.96 -15.01
N LYS A 181 -2.47 -2.12 -16.29
CA LYS A 181 -2.72 -3.45 -16.85
C LYS A 181 -1.44 -4.28 -17.05
N GLU A 182 -0.25 -3.69 -17.04
CA GLU A 182 1.02 -4.42 -17.27
C GLU A 182 1.27 -5.51 -16.23
N CYS A 183 0.84 -5.27 -14.99
CA CYS A 183 0.98 -6.19 -13.87
C CYS A 183 -0.36 -6.78 -13.42
N ALA A 184 -1.43 -6.51 -14.15
CA ALA A 184 -2.75 -7.08 -13.87
C ALA A 184 -2.94 -8.42 -14.58
N GLU A 185 -3.71 -9.30 -13.95
CA GLU A 185 -4.07 -10.59 -14.53
C GLU A 185 -4.70 -10.40 -15.91
N GLY A 186 -4.18 -11.12 -16.91
CA GLY A 186 -4.67 -11.06 -18.29
C GLY A 186 -4.41 -9.75 -19.04
N ASN A 187 -3.59 -8.85 -18.48
CA ASN A 187 -3.30 -7.53 -19.04
C ASN A 187 -4.55 -6.67 -19.30
N ARG A 188 -5.48 -6.66 -18.34
CA ARG A 188 -6.76 -5.91 -18.45
C ARG A 188 -7.11 -5.17 -17.14
N PRO A 189 -7.99 -4.16 -17.21
CA PRO A 189 -8.65 -3.62 -16.02
C PRO A 189 -9.46 -4.71 -15.28
N PRO A 190 -9.78 -4.49 -13.99
CA PRO A 190 -10.64 -5.39 -13.24
C PRO A 190 -12.04 -5.39 -13.84
N ALA A 191 -12.66 -6.57 -13.89
CA ALA A 191 -14.07 -6.70 -14.20
C ALA A 191 -14.91 -6.36 -12.95
N PRO A 192 -16.17 -5.92 -13.11
CA PRO A 192 -17.05 -5.72 -11.97
C PRO A 192 -17.16 -6.98 -11.09
N GLY A 193 -16.96 -6.80 -9.79
CA GLY A 193 -16.91 -7.85 -8.77
C GLY A 193 -15.50 -8.37 -8.45
N GLU A 194 -14.50 -8.07 -9.29
CA GLU A 194 -13.10 -8.36 -8.97
C GLU A 194 -12.53 -7.32 -8.01
N PHE A 195 -11.43 -7.68 -7.35
CA PHE A 195 -10.76 -6.82 -6.39
C PHE A 195 -9.25 -6.81 -6.59
N TRP A 196 -8.64 -5.67 -6.28
CA TRP A 196 -7.19 -5.49 -6.26
C TRP A 196 -6.71 -5.17 -4.84
N ARG A 197 -5.42 -5.36 -4.60
CA ARG A 197 -4.76 -5.00 -3.34
C ARG A 197 -4.30 -3.56 -3.44
N VAL A 198 -4.81 -2.68 -2.57
CA VAL A 198 -4.49 -1.25 -2.59
C VAL A 198 -4.25 -0.75 -1.18
N ASN A 199 -3.25 0.11 -1.00
CA ASN A 199 -3.11 0.85 0.24
C ASN A 199 -2.62 2.27 -0.01
N PHE A 200 -2.63 3.04 1.06
CA PHE A 200 -2.22 4.43 1.05
C PHE A 200 -1.32 4.69 2.25
N SER A 201 -0.37 5.60 2.07
CA SER A 201 0.44 6.15 3.16
C SER A 201 0.37 7.67 3.13
N ARG A 202 0.54 8.27 4.31
CA ARG A 202 0.93 9.66 4.48
C ARG A 202 2.24 9.62 5.24
N VAL A 203 3.30 10.10 4.61
CA VAL A 203 4.56 10.38 5.30
C VAL A 203 4.47 11.76 5.92
N GLU A 204 4.72 11.83 7.23
CA GLU A 204 4.66 13.06 8.00
C GLU A 204 5.97 13.26 8.76
N TRP A 205 6.73 14.28 8.39
CA TRP A 205 7.89 14.71 9.16
C TRP A 205 7.48 15.68 10.26
N GLN A 206 8.07 15.48 11.44
CA GLN A 206 8.00 16.46 12.50
C GLN A 206 8.79 17.70 12.08
N THR A 207 8.12 18.85 11.98
CA THR A 207 8.77 20.13 11.67
C THR A 207 8.63 21.13 12.81
N GLU A 208 9.59 22.04 12.87
CA GLU A 208 9.58 23.22 13.73
C GLU A 208 9.89 24.47 12.91
N VAL A 209 9.56 25.63 13.46
CA VAL A 209 9.81 26.91 12.78
C VAL A 209 11.18 27.44 13.18
N GLN A 210 12.09 27.53 12.22
CA GLN A 210 13.39 28.19 12.37
C GLN A 210 13.55 29.26 11.29
N ASP A 211 13.90 30.48 11.69
CA ASP A 211 14.07 31.63 10.79
C ASP A 211 12.90 31.85 9.80
N GLY A 212 11.67 31.61 10.28
CA GLY A 212 10.44 31.77 9.49
C GLY A 212 10.19 30.67 8.46
N LYS A 213 10.86 29.51 8.58
CA LYS A 213 10.68 28.35 7.69
C LYS A 213 10.44 27.08 8.50
N TYR A 214 9.73 26.12 7.90
CA TYR A 214 9.67 24.76 8.44
C TYR A 214 11.02 24.06 8.24
N CYS A 215 11.53 23.48 9.32
CA CYS A 215 12.72 22.65 9.35
C CYS A 215 12.40 21.36 10.09
N LYS A 216 12.92 20.22 9.63
CA LYS A 216 12.75 18.94 10.34
C LYS A 216 13.33 19.05 11.75
N VAL A 217 12.59 18.54 12.73
CA VAL A 217 13.06 18.49 14.12
C VAL A 217 14.22 17.50 14.20
N LEU A 218 15.35 17.96 14.74
CA LEU A 218 16.55 17.14 14.90
C LEU A 218 16.55 16.44 16.26
N ASN A 219 16.91 15.16 16.26
CA ASN A 219 17.23 14.42 17.46
C ASN A 219 18.53 14.97 18.09
N PRO A 220 18.49 15.50 19.33
CA PRO A 220 19.66 16.12 19.97
C PRO A 220 20.84 15.18 20.19
N GLU A 221 20.60 13.87 20.30
CA GLU A 221 21.64 12.87 20.56
C GLU A 221 22.41 12.51 19.28
N THR A 222 21.73 12.53 18.13
CA THR A 222 22.32 12.07 16.85
C THR A 222 22.61 13.22 15.89
N GLY A 223 21.99 14.39 16.07
CA GLY A 223 22.04 15.51 15.14
C GLY A 223 21.32 15.26 13.81
N LYS A 224 20.57 14.16 13.69
CA LYS A 224 19.77 13.81 12.50
C LYS A 224 18.28 14.10 12.74
N PRO A 225 17.46 14.28 11.70
CA PRO A 225 16.01 14.34 11.86
C PRO A 225 15.47 13.14 12.65
N PHE A 226 14.42 13.35 13.45
CA PHE A 226 13.59 12.23 13.90
C PHE A 226 13.02 11.48 12.69
N PRO A 227 12.76 10.15 12.82
CA PRO A 227 12.10 9.41 11.75
C PRO A 227 10.72 10.01 11.46
N GLU A 228 10.30 9.85 10.23
CA GLU A 228 8.96 10.18 9.76
C GLU A 228 7.89 9.29 10.41
N ASP A 229 6.73 9.88 10.65
CA ASP A 229 5.53 9.14 11.00
C ASP A 229 4.87 8.64 9.71
N ASN A 230 4.42 7.38 9.69
CA ASN A 230 3.72 6.78 8.55
C ASN A 230 2.31 6.45 8.97
N TRP A 231 1.32 7.10 8.37
CA TRP A 231 -0.09 6.85 8.65
C TRP A 231 -0.76 6.24 7.42
N VAL A 232 -1.53 5.18 7.61
CA VAL A 232 -1.98 4.31 6.52
C VAL A 232 -3.45 3.95 6.65
N TRP A 233 -4.09 3.59 5.54
CA TRP A 233 -5.49 3.15 5.55
C TRP A 233 -5.66 1.74 6.15
N SER A 234 -5.03 0.74 5.52
CA SER A 234 -4.91 -0.61 6.09
C SER A 234 -3.61 -0.67 6.89
N PRO A 235 -3.62 -1.00 8.20
CA PRO A 235 -2.40 -1.07 9.02
C PRO A 235 -1.52 -2.28 8.67
N MET A 236 -0.20 -2.12 8.79
CA MET A 236 0.79 -3.16 8.47
C MET A 236 1.29 -3.91 9.70
N GLY A 237 1.22 -3.34 10.91
CA GLY A 237 1.79 -3.96 12.12
C GLY A 237 3.32 -4.00 12.14
N ILE A 238 3.95 -3.26 11.23
CA ILE A 238 5.39 -3.04 11.10
C ILE A 238 5.60 -1.77 10.27
N ILE A 239 6.66 -1.00 10.54
CA ILE A 239 7.01 0.20 9.76
C ILE A 239 7.63 -0.24 8.41
N ASN A 240 6.78 -0.71 7.49
CA ASN A 240 7.16 -1.11 6.12
C ASN A 240 5.92 -1.26 5.23
N MET A 241 5.73 -0.38 4.24
CA MET A 241 4.63 -0.47 3.28
C MET A 241 4.79 -1.58 2.26
N HIS A 242 6.01 -2.11 2.05
CA HIS A 242 6.30 -3.15 1.06
C HIS A 242 5.99 -4.56 1.58
N TYR A 243 4.81 -4.68 2.20
CA TYR A 243 4.14 -5.91 2.62
C TYR A 243 2.76 -6.00 1.90
N PRO A 244 2.70 -6.21 0.57
CA PRO A 244 1.45 -6.11 -0.19
C PRO A 244 0.35 -7.06 0.28
N GLU A 245 0.74 -8.20 0.87
CA GLU A 245 -0.14 -9.14 1.56
C GLU A 245 -0.95 -8.55 2.72
N LEU A 246 -0.68 -7.33 3.19
CA LEU A 246 -1.44 -6.63 4.25
C LEU A 246 -2.25 -5.41 3.77
N TRP A 247 -2.08 -4.99 2.52
CA TRP A 247 -2.86 -3.92 1.89
C TRP A 247 -4.37 -4.19 1.88
N GLY A 248 -5.17 -3.14 1.74
CA GLY A 248 -6.62 -3.29 1.69
C GLY A 248 -7.10 -3.92 0.37
N TYR A 249 -8.38 -4.29 0.34
CA TYR A 249 -9.07 -4.82 -0.83
C TYR A 249 -9.94 -3.73 -1.46
N VAL A 250 -9.68 -3.38 -2.72
CA VAL A 250 -10.56 -2.49 -3.48
C VAL A 250 -11.36 -3.32 -4.47
N VAL A 251 -12.67 -3.36 -4.27
CA VAL A 251 -13.61 -4.14 -5.08
C VAL A 251 -14.29 -3.23 -6.10
N PHE A 252 -14.22 -3.58 -7.37
CA PHE A 252 -14.75 -2.72 -8.44
C PHE A 252 -16.21 -3.04 -8.71
N SER A 253 -17.10 -2.07 -8.56
CA SER A 253 -18.54 -2.22 -8.78
C SER A 253 -19.02 -1.39 -9.96
N GLU A 254 -19.84 -2.00 -10.83
CA GLU A 254 -20.49 -1.34 -11.98
C GLU A 254 -21.63 -0.42 -11.54
N ASP A 255 -22.33 -0.79 -10.47
CA ASP A 255 -23.50 -0.07 -9.96
C ASP A 255 -23.54 -0.04 -8.42
N GLU A 256 -24.64 0.48 -7.88
CA GLU A 256 -24.85 0.60 -6.43
C GLU A 256 -25.35 -0.70 -5.78
N THR A 257 -25.39 -1.83 -6.48
CA THR A 257 -25.93 -3.08 -5.93
C THR A 257 -24.95 -3.80 -5.01
N LEU A 258 -23.65 -3.68 -5.25
CA LEU A 258 -22.63 -4.21 -4.35
C LEU A 258 -22.51 -3.27 -3.14
N GLN A 259 -22.98 -3.74 -1.99
CA GLN A 259 -23.01 -2.98 -0.74
C GLN A 259 -22.06 -3.54 0.32
N SER A 260 -21.53 -4.75 0.09
CA SER A 260 -20.63 -5.43 1.03
C SER A 260 -19.62 -6.30 0.29
N PHE A 261 -18.44 -6.44 0.89
CA PHE A 261 -17.42 -7.39 0.47
C PHE A 261 -17.17 -8.39 1.59
N GLU A 262 -17.19 -9.66 1.23
CA GLU A 262 -16.71 -10.74 2.10
C GLU A 262 -15.40 -11.24 1.54
N LEU A 263 -14.39 -11.31 2.40
CA LEU A 263 -13.06 -11.76 2.03
C LEU A 263 -13.10 -13.24 1.60
N PRO A 264 -12.68 -13.60 0.37
CA PRO A 264 -12.64 -15.00 -0.05
C PRO A 264 -11.74 -15.84 0.86
N GLU A 265 -12.15 -17.08 1.13
CA GLU A 265 -11.41 -17.99 2.01
C GLU A 265 -9.98 -18.28 1.50
N ASP A 266 -9.81 -18.33 0.18
CA ASP A 266 -8.49 -18.48 -0.47
C ASP A 266 -7.49 -17.38 -0.04
N GLU A 267 -7.95 -16.16 0.27
CA GLU A 267 -7.07 -15.08 0.75
C GLU A 267 -6.55 -15.34 2.17
N ARG A 268 -7.31 -16.05 3.01
CA ARG A 268 -6.83 -16.51 4.32
C ARG A 268 -5.77 -17.60 4.16
N ILE A 269 -5.94 -18.49 3.19
CA ILE A 269 -4.93 -19.51 2.85
C ILE A 269 -3.64 -18.84 2.36
N LYS A 270 -3.73 -17.84 1.45
CA LYS A 270 -2.58 -17.04 1.02
C LYS A 270 -1.84 -16.38 2.19
N TRP A 271 -2.58 -15.82 3.15
CA TRP A 271 -1.98 -15.24 4.36
C TRP A 271 -1.28 -16.30 5.24
N GLU A 272 -1.87 -17.47 5.40
CA GLU A 272 -1.22 -18.56 6.14
C GLU A 272 0.06 -19.04 5.46
N LEU A 273 0.04 -19.24 4.14
CA LEU A 273 1.24 -19.55 3.36
C LEU A 273 2.31 -18.47 3.50
N ARG A 274 1.92 -17.20 3.55
CA ARG A 274 2.82 -16.06 3.82
C ARG A 274 3.48 -16.14 5.19
N LYS A 275 2.73 -16.46 6.26
CA LYS A 275 3.30 -16.66 7.59
C LYS A 275 4.35 -17.76 7.58
N LEU A 276 4.09 -18.87 6.89
CA LEU A 276 5.07 -19.95 6.76
C LEU A 276 6.31 -19.52 5.97
N TYR A 277 6.15 -18.73 4.91
CA TYR A 277 7.28 -18.11 4.20
C TYR A 277 8.16 -17.27 5.15
N TYR A 278 7.57 -16.46 6.04
CA TYR A 278 8.35 -15.69 7.02
C TYR A 278 9.14 -16.59 7.96
N ARG A 279 8.48 -17.63 8.49
CA ARG A 279 9.09 -18.57 9.42
C ARG A 279 10.18 -19.40 8.78
N GLU A 280 10.02 -19.76 7.52
CA GLU A 280 11.02 -20.50 6.75
C GLU A 280 12.28 -19.66 6.52
N ARG A 281 12.11 -18.36 6.21
CA ARG A 281 13.21 -17.40 6.11
C ARG A 281 13.92 -17.20 7.46
N ASN A 282 13.17 -17.09 8.56
CA ASN A 282 13.72 -16.95 9.92
C ASN A 282 14.41 -18.24 10.40
N TYR A 283 13.90 -19.41 10.00
CA TYR A 283 14.53 -20.69 10.25
C TYR A 283 15.89 -20.80 9.52
N TYR A 284 15.94 -20.43 8.24
CA TYR A 284 17.18 -20.41 7.47
C TYR A 284 18.22 -19.47 8.07
N GLU A 285 17.84 -18.26 8.51
CA GLU A 285 18.78 -17.32 9.14
C GLU A 285 19.47 -17.92 10.38
N THR A 286 18.76 -18.77 11.12
CA THR A 286 19.24 -19.35 12.38
C THR A 286 19.96 -20.70 12.21
N HIS A 287 19.56 -21.50 11.20
CA HIS A 287 20.06 -22.87 11.02
C HIS A 287 20.94 -23.04 9.77
N GLY A 288 20.87 -22.12 8.80
CA GLY A 288 21.58 -22.18 7.53
C GLY A 288 20.98 -23.15 6.50
N GLU A 289 19.77 -23.66 6.73
CA GLU A 289 19.02 -24.52 5.82
C GLU A 289 17.51 -24.30 5.92
N PHE A 290 16.77 -24.76 4.90
CA PHE A 290 15.31 -24.78 4.86
C PHE A 290 14.77 -26.11 5.41
N THR A 291 13.60 -26.12 6.04
CA THR A 291 12.99 -27.29 6.67
C THR A 291 11.73 -27.76 5.96
N GLN A 292 11.54 -29.08 5.88
CA GLN A 292 10.29 -29.69 5.41
C GLN A 292 9.31 -29.97 6.56
N ASP A 293 9.72 -29.71 7.81
CA ASP A 293 8.89 -29.94 8.99
C ASP A 293 7.87 -28.81 9.15
N VAL A 294 6.72 -28.99 8.49
CA VAL A 294 5.62 -28.03 8.55
C VAL A 294 5.12 -27.81 9.98
N LYS A 295 5.16 -28.84 10.84
CA LYS A 295 4.69 -28.72 12.24
C LYS A 295 5.61 -27.83 13.05
N LEU A 296 6.91 -27.88 12.78
CA LEU A 296 7.89 -27.00 13.39
C LEU A 296 7.57 -25.52 13.11
N LEU A 297 7.26 -25.18 11.85
CA LEU A 297 6.93 -23.80 11.47
C LEU A 297 5.54 -23.36 11.92
N MET A 298 4.54 -24.26 11.87
CA MET A 298 3.17 -23.95 12.28
C MET A 298 3.04 -23.69 13.78
N GLY A 299 3.90 -24.29 14.60
CA GLY A 299 3.87 -24.14 16.05
C GLY A 299 2.54 -24.62 16.65
N GLU A 300 2.05 -23.92 17.67
CA GLU A 300 0.81 -24.24 18.39
C GLU A 300 -0.41 -23.43 17.89
N GLU A 301 -0.24 -22.62 16.85
CA GLU A 301 -1.33 -21.81 16.29
C GLU A 301 -2.40 -22.66 15.59
N SER A 302 -3.59 -22.09 15.45
CA SER A 302 -4.65 -22.65 14.59
C SER A 302 -4.45 -22.21 13.14
N TRP A 303 -4.65 -23.16 12.23
CA TRP A 303 -4.47 -22.97 10.78
C TRP A 303 -5.71 -23.52 10.06
N SER A 304 -6.09 -22.86 8.98
CA SER A 304 -7.21 -23.25 8.12
C SER A 304 -6.76 -24.13 6.95
N CYS A 305 -5.49 -24.04 6.54
CA CYS A 305 -4.94 -24.85 5.45
C CYS A 305 -4.13 -26.06 5.93
N SER A 306 -3.88 -26.99 5.02
CA SER A 306 -2.98 -28.15 5.22
C SER A 306 -1.79 -28.05 4.26
N PRO A 307 -0.73 -27.31 4.64
CA PRO A 307 0.35 -27.00 3.72
C PRO A 307 1.36 -28.14 3.57
N VAL A 308 2.00 -28.20 2.40
CA VAL A 308 3.12 -29.09 2.09
C VAL A 308 4.33 -28.23 1.74
N ILE A 309 5.48 -28.53 2.35
CA ILE A 309 6.74 -27.81 2.10
C ILE A 309 7.69 -28.73 1.34
N GLU A 310 8.17 -28.24 0.21
CA GLU A 310 9.26 -28.85 -0.55
C GLU A 310 10.49 -27.95 -0.48
N THR A 311 11.65 -28.54 -0.20
CA THR A 311 12.90 -27.79 -0.07
C THR A 311 13.98 -28.35 -0.96
N THR A 312 14.88 -27.46 -1.37
CA THR A 312 16.18 -27.80 -1.96
C THR A 312 17.27 -27.17 -1.10
N ARG A 313 18.54 -27.30 -1.53
CA ARG A 313 19.66 -26.63 -0.85
C ARG A 313 19.51 -25.11 -0.77
N SER A 314 18.77 -24.49 -1.69
CA SER A 314 18.76 -23.03 -1.83
C SER A 314 17.37 -22.42 -2.07
N LEU A 315 16.32 -23.23 -2.16
CA LEU A 315 14.95 -22.79 -2.47
C LEU A 315 13.96 -23.59 -1.61
N PHE A 316 12.76 -23.05 -1.43
CA PHE A 316 11.61 -23.77 -0.91
C PHE A 316 10.34 -23.36 -1.66
N GLN A 317 9.36 -24.26 -1.67
CA GLN A 317 8.00 -23.99 -2.12
C GLN A 317 7.03 -24.54 -1.09
N ILE A 318 6.00 -23.77 -0.77
CA ILE A 318 4.92 -24.16 0.13
C ILE A 318 3.63 -24.15 -0.67
N THR A 319 2.86 -25.22 -0.58
CA THR A 319 1.60 -25.39 -1.31
C THR A 319 0.47 -25.74 -0.36
N ALA A 320 -0.75 -25.32 -0.66
CA ALA A 320 -1.96 -25.75 0.02
C ALA A 320 -3.13 -25.84 -0.99
N PRO A 321 -4.10 -26.76 -0.80
CA PRO A 321 -5.32 -26.77 -1.60
C PRO A 321 -6.10 -25.46 -1.46
N SER A 322 -6.77 -25.00 -2.53
CA SER A 322 -7.78 -23.94 -2.44
C SER A 322 -8.95 -24.37 -1.53
N SER A 323 -9.72 -23.39 -1.05
CA SER A 323 -10.90 -23.61 -0.19
C SER A 323 -11.94 -24.57 -0.80
N ASP A 324 -12.11 -24.52 -2.13
CA ASP A 324 -12.99 -25.42 -2.88
C ASP A 324 -12.33 -26.75 -3.31
N GLY A 325 -11.03 -26.90 -3.06
CA GLY A 325 -10.23 -28.07 -3.42
C GLY A 325 -10.00 -28.27 -4.92
N THR A 326 -10.29 -27.28 -5.76
CA THR A 326 -10.17 -27.40 -7.23
C THR A 326 -8.81 -26.96 -7.78
N ALA A 327 -8.01 -26.28 -6.96
CA ALA A 327 -6.73 -25.69 -7.33
C ALA A 327 -5.71 -25.83 -6.20
N VAL A 328 -4.46 -25.47 -6.49
CA VAL A 328 -3.40 -25.39 -5.48
C VAL A 328 -2.91 -23.95 -5.39
N ILE A 329 -2.85 -23.42 -4.17
CA ILE A 329 -2.23 -22.13 -3.88
C ILE A 329 -0.77 -22.38 -3.50
N CYS A 330 0.14 -21.70 -4.15
CA CYS A 330 1.58 -21.88 -4.01
C CYS A 330 2.24 -20.58 -3.57
N ILE A 331 3.25 -20.67 -2.70
CA ILE A 331 4.21 -19.60 -2.39
C ILE A 331 5.63 -20.15 -2.51
N ARG A 332 6.56 -19.33 -3.01
CA ARG A 332 7.98 -19.71 -3.15
C ARG A 332 8.91 -18.85 -2.29
N GLU A 333 10.22 -19.09 -2.41
CA GLU A 333 11.25 -18.55 -1.51
C GLU A 333 11.48 -17.03 -1.56
N ASP A 334 11.00 -16.36 -2.62
CA ASP A 334 10.96 -14.90 -2.72
C ASP A 334 9.59 -14.32 -2.34
N GLY A 335 8.68 -15.17 -1.87
CA GLY A 335 7.35 -14.78 -1.42
C GLY A 335 6.33 -14.61 -2.54
N LYS A 336 6.63 -14.89 -3.82
CA LYS A 336 5.60 -14.80 -4.85
C LYS A 336 4.50 -15.85 -4.62
N LEU A 337 3.24 -15.44 -4.68
CA LEU A 337 2.06 -16.32 -4.62
C LEU A 337 1.54 -16.63 -6.02
N TRP A 338 0.96 -17.80 -6.24
CA TRP A 338 0.17 -18.08 -7.45
C TRP A 338 -0.83 -19.21 -7.21
N LYS A 339 -1.75 -19.41 -8.16
CA LYS A 339 -2.75 -20.46 -8.16
C LYS A 339 -2.54 -21.38 -9.37
N GLU A 340 -2.46 -22.70 -9.14
CA GLU A 340 -2.29 -23.76 -10.15
C GLU A 340 -3.59 -24.53 -10.43
#